data_AF-A0A416A080-F1
#
_entry.id   AF-A0A416A080-F1
#
_cell.length_a   1.000
_cell.length_b   1.000
_cell.length_c   1.000
_cell.angle_alpha   90.00
_cell.angle_beta   90.00
_cell.angle_gamma   90.00
#
_symmetry.space_group_name_H-M   'P 1'
#
loop_
_entity.id
_entity.type
_entity.pdbx_description
1 polymer ?
#
loop_
_entity_poly.entity_id
_entity_poly.type
_entity_poly.pdbx_seq_one_letter_code
_entity_poly.pdbx_strand_id
1 'polypeptide(L)'
;MKIYVNERYEIVDVNTTTDETLKEYEISDEQFKGKCIGFIRGYKYEPVWKIAIDPETNLPQVDEEGNQVYELDEDGNKINAGWSLYPYWDYNQLCQMQLEYENKQLVLAMANMIGGVAND
;
A
#
# COMPACT_ATOMS: atom_id res chain seq x y z
N MET A 1 3.54 3.03 -10.89
CA MET A 1 2.82 4.15 -10.24
C MET A 1 3.60 4.63 -9.03
N LYS A 2 3.51 5.93 -8.71
CA LYS A 2 4.12 6.48 -7.50
C LYS A 2 3.15 6.37 -6.33
N ILE A 3 3.66 5.98 -5.17
CA ILE A 3 2.95 6.01 -3.89
C ILE A 3 3.75 6.84 -2.90
N TYR A 4 3.05 7.47 -1.97
CA TYR A 4 3.64 8.25 -0.90
C TYR A 4 3.13 7.68 0.42
N VAL A 5 4.07 7.25 1.28
CA VAL A 5 3.73 6.57 2.53
C VAL A 5 4.17 7.39 3.74
N ASN A 6 3.42 7.24 4.84
CA ASN A 6 3.81 7.81 6.13
C ASN A 6 4.87 6.95 6.84
N GLU A 7 5.26 7.36 8.05
CA GLU A 7 6.25 6.64 8.89
C GLU A 7 5.84 5.19 9.24
N ARG A 8 4.56 4.85 9.13
CA ARG A 8 4.00 3.51 9.36
C ARG A 8 3.85 2.68 8.09
N TYR A 9 4.39 3.18 6.98
CA TYR A 9 4.31 2.61 5.65
C TYR A 9 2.90 2.52 5.07
N GLU A 10 1.94 3.28 5.61
CA GLU A 10 0.57 3.37 5.08
C GLU A 10 0.57 4.28 3.85
N ILE A 11 -0.07 3.84 2.77
CA ILE A 11 -0.19 4.67 1.56
C ILE A 11 -1.13 5.83 1.84
N VAL A 12 -0.62 7.04 1.74
CA VAL A 12 -1.36 8.29 1.95
C VAL A 12 -1.73 8.93 0.63
N ASP A 13 -0.83 8.96 -0.35
CA ASP A 13 -1.09 9.57 -1.65
C ASP A 13 -0.58 8.72 -2.81
N VAL A 14 -1.08 9.04 -4.00
CA VAL A 14 -0.79 8.31 -5.24
C VAL A 14 -0.53 9.30 -6.38
N ASN A 15 0.53 9.05 -7.14
CA ASN A 15 1.02 9.85 -8.27
C ASN A 15 1.53 11.26 -7.92
N THR A 16 0.83 12.01 -7.09
CA THR A 16 1.23 13.33 -6.61
C THR A 16 0.93 13.48 -5.12
N THR A 17 1.70 14.32 -4.43
CA THR A 17 1.41 14.77 -3.07
C THR A 17 1.86 16.22 -2.90
N THR A 18 1.28 16.90 -1.92
CA THR A 18 1.77 18.20 -1.42
C THR A 18 2.48 18.06 -0.08
N ASP A 19 2.54 16.85 0.48
CA ASP A 19 3.16 16.58 1.77
C ASP A 19 4.59 16.06 1.57
N GLU A 20 5.56 16.93 1.82
CA GLU A 20 6.99 16.65 1.67
C GLU A 20 7.54 15.71 2.76
N THR A 21 6.76 15.40 3.80
CA THR A 21 7.17 14.48 4.86
C THR A 21 6.97 13.01 4.47
N LEU A 22 6.17 12.75 3.42
CA LEU A 22 5.89 11.40 2.95
C LEU A 22 7.08 10.85 2.14
N LYS A 23 7.30 9.54 2.29
CA LYS A 23 8.33 8.84 1.53
C LYS A 23 7.76 8.33 0.20
N GLU A 24 8.39 8.71 -0.91
CA GLU A 24 8.01 8.28 -2.25
C GLU A 24 8.58 6.88 -2.57
N TYR A 25 7.75 6.04 -3.20
CA TYR A 25 8.17 4.80 -3.86
C TYR A 25 7.51 4.64 -5.22
N GLU A 26 8.20 3.97 -6.13
CA GLU A 26 7.64 3.53 -7.41
C GLU A 26 7.35 2.03 -7.36
N ILE A 27 6.10 1.65 -7.63
CA ILE A 27 5.62 0.27 -7.61
C ILE A 27 4.88 -0.09 -8.91
N SER A 28 4.72 -1.39 -9.19
CA SER A 28 3.80 -1.84 -10.24
C SER A 28 2.36 -1.40 -9.92
N ASP A 29 1.62 -0.96 -10.93
CA ASP A 29 0.23 -0.54 -10.78
C ASP A 29 -0.78 -1.68 -11.02
N GLU A 30 -0.32 -2.87 -11.42
CA GLU A 30 -1.17 -3.99 -11.86
C GLU A 30 -2.25 -4.35 -10.84
N GLN A 31 -1.90 -4.41 -9.56
CA GLN A 31 -2.87 -4.75 -8.50
C GLN A 31 -3.87 -3.63 -8.19
N PHE A 32 -3.57 -2.40 -8.60
CA PHE A 32 -4.39 -1.21 -8.34
C PHE A 32 -5.10 -0.71 -9.60
N LYS A 33 -4.99 -1.42 -10.72
CA LYS A 33 -5.64 -1.06 -11.97
C LYS A 33 -7.16 -0.95 -11.78
N GLY A 34 -7.70 0.23 -12.07
CA GLY A 34 -9.13 0.54 -11.90
C GLY A 34 -9.58 0.78 -10.46
N LYS A 35 -8.67 0.76 -9.49
CA LYS A 35 -8.99 1.04 -8.09
C LYS A 35 -8.96 2.53 -7.79
N CYS A 36 -9.90 2.99 -6.98
CA CYS A 36 -9.96 4.38 -6.55
C CYS A 36 -8.87 4.66 -5.49
N ILE A 37 -8.50 5.93 -5.32
CA ILE A 37 -7.48 6.31 -4.33
C ILE A 37 -7.84 5.89 -2.91
N GLY A 38 -9.14 5.90 -2.55
CA GLY A 38 -9.62 5.43 -1.25
C GLY A 38 -9.33 3.95 -1.01
N PHE A 39 -9.48 3.10 -2.03
CA PHE A 39 -9.13 1.68 -1.97
C PHE A 39 -7.61 1.51 -1.76
N ILE A 40 -6.80 2.26 -2.51
CA ILE A 40 -5.34 2.15 -2.48
C ILE A 40 -4.77 2.59 -1.12
N ARG A 41 -5.35 3.62 -0.48
CA ARG A 41 -4.96 4.10 0.86
C ARG A 41 -5.17 3.07 1.99
N GLY A 42 -5.92 2.00 1.72
CA GLY A 42 -6.09 0.87 2.63
C GLY A 42 -4.94 -0.14 2.66
N TYR A 43 -3.84 0.15 1.96
CA TYR A 43 -2.67 -0.71 1.85
C TYR A 43 -1.45 -0.11 2.55
N LYS A 44 -0.54 -1.00 2.96
CA LYS A 44 0.81 -0.67 3.40
C LYS A 44 1.83 -1.13 2.37
N TYR A 45 2.93 -0.37 2.24
CA TYR A 45 4.11 -0.74 1.48
C TYR A 45 5.36 -0.71 2.36
N GLU A 46 5.68 -1.84 2.99
CA GLU A 46 6.68 -1.92 4.04
C GLU A 46 7.89 -2.77 3.66
N PRO A 47 9.08 -2.49 4.22
CA PRO A 47 10.25 -3.31 4.00
C PRO A 47 10.10 -4.68 4.68
N VAL A 48 10.49 -5.72 3.97
CA VAL A 48 10.67 -7.06 4.52
C VAL A 48 12.11 -7.20 4.95
N TRP A 49 12.35 -7.68 6.17
CA TRP A 49 13.69 -7.84 6.73
C TRP A 49 14.14 -9.30 6.67
N LYS A 50 15.43 -9.52 6.43
CA LYS A 50 16.01 -10.87 6.38
C LYS A 50 16.00 -11.49 7.78
N ILE A 51 15.38 -12.67 7.90
CA ILE A 51 15.28 -13.40 9.18
C ILE A 51 16.55 -14.21 9.38
N ALA A 52 17.11 -14.19 10.58
CA ALA A 52 18.26 -15.00 10.95
C ALA A 52 17.85 -16.49 10.99
N ILE A 53 18.64 -17.34 10.34
CA ILE A 53 18.43 -18.79 10.30
C ILE A 53 19.44 -19.46 11.21
N ASP A 54 18.97 -20.39 12.04
CA ASP A 54 19.83 -21.23 12.86
C ASP A 54 20.54 -22.25 11.95
N PRO A 55 21.89 -22.29 11.93
CA PRO A 55 22.64 -23.12 10.98
C PRO A 55 22.54 -24.62 11.29
N GLU A 56 22.21 -25.01 12.52
CA GLU A 56 22.11 -26.42 12.94
C GLU A 56 20.72 -26.99 12.62
N THR A 57 19.68 -26.19 12.82
CA THR A 57 18.28 -26.62 12.65
C THR A 57 17.66 -26.19 11.30
N ASN A 58 18.26 -25.21 10.62
CA ASN A 58 17.75 -24.58 9.41
C ASN A 58 16.34 -23.98 9.58
N LEU A 59 16.05 -23.48 10.78
CA LEU A 59 14.78 -22.83 11.15
C LEU A 59 14.99 -21.33 11.47
N PRO A 60 13.94 -20.50 11.35
CA PRO A 60 13.97 -19.12 11.84
C PRO A 60 14.35 -19.04 13.31
N GLN A 61 15.34 -18.18 13.62
CA GLN A 61 15.71 -17.88 15.00
C GLN A 61 14.64 -17.00 15.66
N VAL A 62 14.39 -17.30 16.94
CA VAL A 62 13.55 -16.48 17.82
C VAL A 62 14.32 -16.16 19.09
N ASP A 63 14.05 -14.99 19.67
CA ASP A 63 14.59 -14.61 20.97
C ASP A 63 13.86 -15.32 22.12
N GLU A 64 14.28 -15.05 23.36
CA GLU A 64 13.69 -15.66 24.56
C GLU A 64 12.20 -15.30 24.77
N GLU A 65 11.73 -14.23 24.15
CA GLU A 65 10.34 -13.76 24.20
C GLU A 65 9.50 -14.33 23.05
N GLY A 66 10.14 -15.04 22.11
CA GLY A 66 9.51 -15.61 20.93
C GLY A 66 9.42 -14.65 19.73
N ASN A 67 10.07 -13.49 19.78
CA ASN A 67 10.14 -12.57 18.64
C ASN A 67 11.15 -13.08 17.61
N GLN A 68 10.90 -12.80 16.32
CA GLN A 68 11.85 -13.13 15.25
C GLN A 68 13.16 -12.34 15.38
N VAL A 69 14.28 -13.06 15.26
CA VAL A 69 15.61 -12.47 15.14
C VAL A 69 15.89 -12.16 13.67
N TYR A 70 16.43 -10.98 13.39
CA TYR A 70 16.77 -10.54 12.03
C TYR A 70 18.28 -10.55 11.81
N GLU A 71 18.70 -10.80 10.57
CA GLU A 71 20.09 -10.58 10.20
C GLU A 71 20.39 -9.08 10.16
N LEU A 72 21.56 -8.73 10.69
CA LEU A 72 22.07 -7.38 10.74
C LEU A 72 23.29 -7.23 9.81
N ASP A 73 23.44 -6.06 9.21
CA ASP A 73 24.65 -5.68 8.48
C ASP A 73 25.81 -5.34 9.43
N GLU A 74 26.95 -4.94 8.86
CA GLU A 74 28.16 -4.61 9.61
C GLU A 74 27.97 -3.41 10.58
N ASP A 75 26.98 -2.56 10.31
CA ASP A 75 26.63 -1.40 11.14
C ASP A 75 25.53 -1.72 12.17
N GLY A 76 25.05 -2.97 12.21
CA GLY A 76 24.00 -3.41 13.12
C GLY A 76 22.58 -3.09 12.66
N ASN A 77 22.37 -2.69 11.40
CA ASN A 77 21.05 -2.41 10.84
C ASN A 77 20.43 -3.66 10.22
N LYS A 78 19.10 -3.76 10.25
CA LYS A 78 18.38 -4.88 9.61
C LYS A 78 18.64 -4.90 8.10
N ILE A 79 18.97 -6.08 7.58
CA ILE A 79 19.16 -6.28 6.14
C ILE A 79 17.80 -6.32 5.44
N ASN A 80 17.58 -5.41 4.48
CA ASN A 80 16.37 -5.40 3.65
C ASN A 80 16.38 -6.59 2.69
N ALA A 81 15.31 -7.39 2.72
CA ALA A 81 15.09 -8.57 1.87
C ALA A 81 14.04 -8.33 0.78
N GLY A 82 13.50 -7.12 0.69
CA GLY A 82 12.48 -6.74 -0.28
C GLY A 82 11.40 -5.85 0.33
N TRP A 83 10.24 -5.82 -0.34
CA TRP A 83 9.10 -5.00 0.02
C TRP A 83 7.83 -5.82 -0.05
N SER A 84 6.93 -5.60 0.91
CA SER A 84 5.62 -6.20 0.97
C SER A 84 4.55 -5.15 0.74
N LEU A 85 3.53 -5.53 -0.03
CA LEU A 85 2.40 -4.69 -0.36
C LEU A 85 1.12 -5.45 -0.01
N TYR A 86 0.42 -5.01 1.03
CA TYR A 86 -0.72 -5.75 1.57
C TYR A 86 -1.79 -4.82 2.14
N PRO A 87 -3.06 -5.24 2.12
CA PRO A 87 -4.15 -4.48 2.74
C PRO A 87 -4.02 -4.57 4.26
N TYR A 88 -4.19 -3.45 4.95
CA TYR A 88 -4.28 -3.40 6.42
C TYR A 88 -5.68 -3.00 6.91
N TRP A 89 -6.54 -2.52 6.00
CA TRP A 89 -7.96 -2.31 6.24
C TRP A 89 -8.78 -3.56 5.89
N ASP A 90 -9.97 -3.65 6.48
CA ASP A 90 -10.90 -4.74 6.18
C ASP A 90 -11.30 -4.73 4.69
N TYR A 91 -11.25 -5.90 4.07
CA TYR A 91 -11.48 -6.01 2.63
C TYR A 91 -12.90 -5.61 2.21
N ASN A 92 -13.91 -5.82 3.06
CA ASN A 92 -15.27 -5.40 2.75
C ASN A 92 -15.38 -3.87 2.77
N GLN A 93 -14.70 -3.20 3.70
CA GLN A 93 -14.62 -1.74 3.71
C GLN A 93 -13.96 -1.20 2.43
N LEU A 94 -12.86 -1.83 1.99
CA LEU A 94 -12.21 -1.46 0.73
C LEU A 94 -13.14 -1.62 -0.47
N CYS A 95 -13.85 -2.75 -0.55
CA CYS A 95 -14.84 -2.99 -1.58
C CYS A 95 -15.97 -1.95 -1.57
N GLN A 96 -16.46 -1.55 -0.39
CA GLN A 96 -17.49 -0.52 -0.26
C GLN A 96 -17.00 0.85 -0.77
N MET A 97 -15.78 1.26 -0.43
CA MET A 97 -15.20 2.50 -0.95
C MET A 97 -15.06 2.50 -2.48
N GLN A 98 -14.70 1.36 -3.05
CA GLN A 98 -14.64 1.20 -4.50
C GLN A 98 -16.03 1.35 -5.13
N LEU A 99 -17.04 0.67 -4.59
CA LEU A 99 -18.43 0.75 -5.07
C LEU A 99 -18.98 2.17 -4.99
N GLU A 100 -18.72 2.88 -3.89
CA GLU A 100 -19.13 4.27 -3.74
C GLU A 100 -18.47 5.19 -4.78
N TYR A 101 -17.19 4.97 -5.07
CA TYR A 101 -16.49 5.72 -6.10
C TYR A 101 -17.09 5.45 -7.48
N GLU A 102 -17.32 4.19 -7.84
CA GLU A 102 -17.91 3.79 -9.13
C GLU A 102 -19.32 4.38 -9.30
N ASN A 103 -20.15 4.33 -8.26
CA ASN A 103 -21.49 4.93 -8.27
C ASN A 103 -21.42 6.45 -8.48
N LYS A 104 -20.48 7.15 -7.84
CA LYS A 104 -20.27 8.59 -8.05
C LYS A 104 -19.86 8.90 -9.50
N GLN A 105 -18.96 8.10 -10.07
CA GLN A 105 -18.56 8.26 -11.48
C GLN A 105 -19.73 8.06 -12.44
N LEU A 106 -20.59 7.07 -12.17
CA LEU A 106 -21.79 6.83 -12.98
C LEU A 106 -22.76 8.01 -12.93
N VAL A 107 -23.04 8.55 -11.74
CA VAL A 107 -23.92 9.72 -11.58
C VAL A 107 -23.38 10.93 -12.33
N LEU A 108 -22.06 11.19 -12.24
CA LEU A 108 -21.41 12.27 -12.97
C LEU A 108 -21.49 12.08 -14.49
N ALA A 109 -21.27 10.87 -14.98
CA ALA A 109 -21.41 10.55 -16.39
C ALA A 109 -22.85 10.79 -16.88
N MET A 110 -23.85 10.39 -16.10
CA MET A 110 -25.26 10.64 -16.42
C MET A 110 -25.61 12.13 -16.43
N ALA A 111 -25.11 12.90 -15.45
CA ALA A 111 -25.33 14.35 -15.40
C ALA A 111 -24.75 15.06 -16.63
N ASN A 112 -23.55 14.67 -17.07
CA ASN A 112 -22.93 15.23 -18.26
C ASN A 112 -23.70 14.91 -19.54
N MET A 113 -24.27 13.69 -19.66
CA MET A 113 -25.11 13.33 -20.80
C MET A 113 -26.40 14.16 -20.86
N ILE A 114 -27.05 14.43 -19.71
CA ILE A 114 -28.28 15.23 -19.67
C ILE A 114 -27.98 16.73 -19.91
N GLY A 115 -26.92 17.26 -19.29
CA GLY A 115 -26.53 18.66 -19.42
C GLY A 115 -25.97 19.04 -20.80
N GLY A 116 -25.37 18.09 -21.51
CA GLY A 116 -24.93 18.27 -22.91
C GLY A 116 -26.09 18.33 -23.90
N VAL A 117 -27.17 17.57 -23.66
CA VAL A 117 -28.34 17.51 -24.55
C VAL A 117 -29.22 18.77 -24.46
N ALA A 118 -29.11 19.55 -23.37
CA ALA A 118 -29.88 20.79 -23.19
C ALA A 118 -29.25 22.04 -23.81
N ASN A 119 -28.02 21.95 -24.34
CA ASN A 119 -27.26 23.09 -24.88
C ASN A 119 -27.11 23.07 -26.42
N ASP A 120 -27.85 22.20 -27.13
CA ASP A 120 -27.91 22.12 -28.60
C ASP A 120 -29.27 22.56 -29.15
#